data_AF-A0A9D5JFD5-F1
#
_entry.id   AF-A0A9D5JFD5-F1
#
_cell.length_a   1.000
_cell.length_b   1.000
_cell.length_c   1.000
_cell.angle_alpha   90.00
_cell.angle_beta   90.00
_cell.angle_gamma   90.00
#
_symmetry.space_group_name_H-M   'P 1'
#
loop_
_entity.id
_entity.type
_entity.pdbx_description
1 polymer ?
#
loop_
_entity_poly.entity_id
_entity_poly.type
_entity_poly.pdbx_seq_one_letter_code
_entity_poly.pdbx_strand_id
1 'polypeptide(L)'
;FPATVDFITSPGQDGKYGSRRELDLPGGGPVRVVTDVGILAPSQSDGELELVGLYPGVSIDEVKAKTGWPLRVAQQIEQLLAPTAHELHLLRDVLDPSRLFLK
;
A
#
# COMPACT_ATOMS: atom_id res chain seq x y z
N PHE A 1 -11.00 1.89 0.63
CA PHE A 1 -10.14 2.39 -0.45
C PHE A 1 -10.96 2.35 -1.76
N PRO A 2 -11.38 3.50 -2.35
CA PRO A 2 -12.40 3.50 -3.41
C PRO A 2 -11.87 3.01 -4.76
N ALA A 3 -12.74 2.47 -5.62
CA ALA A 3 -12.39 2.06 -6.99
C ALA A 3 -12.05 3.23 -7.92
N THR A 4 -12.58 4.42 -7.63
CA THR A 4 -12.33 5.63 -8.40
C THR A 4 -12.27 6.81 -7.44
N VAL A 5 -11.27 7.66 -7.64
CA VAL A 5 -11.13 8.91 -6.89
C VAL A 5 -11.91 10.03 -7.57
N ASP A 6 -12.45 10.96 -6.78
CA ASP A 6 -13.17 12.11 -7.33
C ASP A 6 -12.23 13.09 -8.06
N PHE A 7 -10.97 13.17 -7.61
CA PHE A 7 -9.96 14.06 -8.18
C PHE A 7 -8.56 13.44 -8.12
N ILE A 8 -7.81 13.58 -9.21
CA ILE A 8 -6.43 13.07 -9.32
C ILE A 8 -5.47 14.21 -8.97
N THR A 9 -5.04 14.29 -7.71
CA THR A 9 -3.99 15.23 -7.28
C THR A 9 -2.59 14.73 -7.61
N SER A 10 -2.38 13.41 -7.53
CA SER A 10 -1.11 12.72 -7.73
C SER A 10 -1.32 11.56 -8.71
N PRO A 11 -0.75 11.63 -9.92
CA PRO A 11 -0.93 10.57 -10.93
C PRO A 11 -0.36 9.22 -10.47
N GLY A 12 -1.14 8.15 -10.69
CA GLY A 12 -0.74 6.76 -10.48
C GLY A 12 0.16 6.20 -11.59
N GLN A 13 0.16 4.88 -11.74
CA GLN A 13 0.80 4.22 -12.89
C GLN A 13 -0.07 4.37 -14.14
N ASP A 14 -1.32 3.91 -14.06
CA ASP A 14 -2.31 4.02 -15.13
C ASP A 14 -3.61 4.64 -14.61
N GLY A 15 -4.36 5.34 -15.47
CA GLY A 15 -5.61 5.97 -15.09
C GLY A 15 -6.39 6.58 -16.24
N LYS A 16 -7.40 7.40 -15.90
CA LYS A 16 -8.38 8.00 -16.84
C LYS A 16 -7.74 8.74 -18.01
N TYR A 17 -6.57 9.34 -17.82
CA TYR A 17 -5.90 10.19 -18.80
C TYR A 17 -4.79 9.47 -19.58
N GLY A 18 -4.66 8.16 -19.42
CA GLY A 18 -3.57 7.36 -19.98
C GLY A 18 -2.55 6.95 -18.93
N SER A 19 -1.52 6.23 -19.39
CA SER A 19 -0.43 5.78 -18.53
C SER A 19 0.53 6.91 -18.20
N ARG A 20 1.25 6.76 -17.08
CA ARG A 20 2.32 7.67 -16.67
C ARG A 20 3.37 7.85 -17.78
N ARG A 21 3.64 6.76 -18.52
CA ARG A 21 4.59 6.72 -19.64
C ARG A 21 4.08 7.48 -20.85
N GLU A 22 2.80 7.35 -21.19
CA GLU A 22 2.17 8.09 -22.30
C GLU A 22 2.13 9.60 -22.03
N LEU A 23 1.98 9.97 -20.76
CA LEU A 23 1.89 11.35 -20.31
C LEU A 23 3.26 12.01 -20.04
N ASP A 24 4.37 11.29 -20.28
CA ASP A 24 5.76 11.75 -20.05
C ASP A 24 5.99 12.35 -18.65
N LEU A 25 5.38 11.73 -17.63
CA LEU A 25 5.47 12.22 -16.25
C LEU A 25 6.81 11.85 -15.60
N PRO A 26 7.46 12.76 -14.84
CA PRO A 26 8.81 12.53 -14.31
C PRO A 26 8.84 11.50 -13.17
N GLY A 27 9.83 10.61 -13.15
CA GLY A 27 10.02 9.62 -12.07
C GLY A 27 9.15 8.37 -12.19
N GLY A 28 9.38 7.37 -11.31
CA GLY A 28 8.86 6.00 -11.47
C GLY A 28 7.42 5.74 -11.02
N GLY A 29 6.72 6.74 -10.48
CA GLY A 29 5.35 6.57 -9.96
C GLY A 29 5.28 5.79 -8.63
N PRO A 30 4.07 5.44 -8.17
CA PRO A 30 3.89 4.68 -6.93
C PRO A 30 4.54 3.30 -7.02
N VAL A 31 5.24 2.87 -5.97
CA VAL A 31 5.89 1.56 -5.91
C VAL A 31 5.31 0.64 -4.84
N ARG A 32 4.75 1.22 -3.77
CA ARG A 32 4.10 0.52 -2.66
C ARG A 32 3.03 1.42 -2.06
N VAL A 33 1.98 0.79 -1.53
CA VAL A 33 0.98 1.42 -0.66
C VAL A 33 0.94 0.62 0.64
N VAL A 34 1.30 1.27 1.74
CA VAL A 34 1.25 0.69 3.08
C VAL A 34 -0.06 1.12 3.73
N THR A 35 -0.84 0.14 4.20
CA THR A 35 -2.16 0.35 4.80
C THR A 35 -2.19 -0.18 6.23
N ASP A 36 -3.34 -0.16 6.89
CA ASP A 36 -3.56 -0.82 8.19
C ASP A 36 -3.69 -2.34 8.09
N VAL A 37 -3.97 -2.87 6.88
CA VAL A 37 -4.28 -4.30 6.66
C VAL A 37 -3.24 -5.04 5.81
N GLY A 38 -2.33 -4.34 5.17
CA GLY A 38 -1.25 -4.95 4.40
C GLY A 38 -0.54 -3.98 3.46
N ILE A 39 0.25 -4.54 2.56
CA ILE A 39 1.02 -3.81 1.57
C ILE A 39 0.52 -4.16 0.16
N LEU A 40 0.23 -3.12 -0.62
CA LEU A 40 -0.10 -3.24 -2.04
C LEU A 40 1.07 -2.77 -2.90
N ALA A 41 1.21 -3.33 -4.10
CA ALA A 41 2.19 -2.90 -5.08
C ALA A 41 1.61 -2.93 -6.50
N PRO A 42 2.06 -2.06 -7.42
CA PRO A 42 1.69 -2.18 -8.82
C PRO A 42 2.16 -3.51 -9.41
N SER A 43 1.28 -4.17 -10.16
CA SER A 43 1.60 -5.32 -11.00
C SER A 43 2.60 -4.90 -12.07
N GLN A 44 3.53 -5.79 -12.40
CA GLN A 44 4.48 -5.57 -13.49
C GLN A 44 3.81 -5.60 -14.88
N SER A 45 2.61 -6.18 -14.95
CA SER A 45 1.89 -6.40 -16.22
C SER A 45 1.13 -5.17 -16.69
N ASP A 46 0.44 -4.48 -15.78
CA ASP A 46 -0.51 -3.41 -16.10
C ASP A 46 -0.54 -2.29 -15.04
N GLY A 47 0.37 -2.31 -14.07
CA GLY A 47 0.48 -1.26 -13.05
C GLY A 47 -0.67 -1.18 -12.04
N GLU A 48 -1.66 -2.10 -12.07
CA GLU A 48 -2.73 -2.12 -11.07
C GLU A 48 -2.20 -2.58 -9.72
N LEU A 49 -2.77 -2.07 -8.62
CA LEU A 49 -2.37 -2.50 -7.29
C LEU A 49 -2.83 -3.93 -6.98
N GLU A 50 -1.88 -4.77 -6.58
CA GLU A 50 -2.10 -6.13 -6.06
C GLU A 50 -1.65 -6.22 -4.60
N LEU A 51 -2.30 -7.08 -3.83
CA LEU A 51 -1.87 -7.41 -2.47
C LEU A 51 -0.58 -8.23 -2.51
N VAL A 52 0.50 -7.70 -1.93
CA VAL A 52 1.83 -8.35 -1.90
C VAL A 52 2.30 -8.72 -0.49
N GLY A 53 1.74 -8.09 0.55
CA GLY A 53 2.13 -8.36 1.93
C GLY A 53 0.95 -8.28 2.89
N LEU A 54 0.92 -9.16 3.88
CA LEU A 54 -0.16 -9.27 4.86
C LEU A 54 0.39 -9.18 6.29
N TYR A 55 -0.27 -8.40 7.14
CA TYR A 55 0.12 -8.31 8.54
C TYR A 55 -0.35 -9.52 9.36
N PRO A 56 0.31 -9.83 10.50
CA PRO A 56 -0.10 -10.91 11.37
C PRO A 56 -1.56 -10.77 11.80
N GLY A 57 -2.35 -11.82 11.59
CA GLY A 57 -3.76 -11.88 11.99
C GLY A 57 -4.76 -11.25 11.02
N VAL A 58 -4.31 -10.60 9.95
CA VAL A 58 -5.20 -10.10 8.88
C VAL A 58 -5.44 -11.19 7.85
N SER A 59 -6.66 -11.30 7.32
CA SER A 59 -7.02 -12.24 6.25
C SER A 59 -7.12 -11.53 4.89
N ILE A 60 -6.92 -12.29 3.80
CA ILE A 60 -7.11 -11.76 2.43
C ILE A 60 -8.55 -11.26 2.23
N ASP A 61 -9.53 -11.97 2.80
CA ASP A 61 -10.94 -11.59 2.67
C ASP A 61 -11.24 -10.26 3.36
N GLU A 62 -10.60 -9.97 4.50
CA GLU A 62 -10.70 -8.67 5.16
C GLU A 62 -10.14 -7.55 4.27
N VAL A 63 -8.96 -7.76 3.67
CA VAL A 63 -8.34 -6.78 2.77
C VAL A 63 -9.25 -6.51 1.56
N LYS A 64 -9.80 -7.56 0.96
CA LYS A 64 -10.75 -7.45 -0.15
C LYS A 64 -12.01 -6.70 0.26
N ALA A 65 -12.57 -6.97 1.44
CA ALA A 65 -13.76 -6.29 1.94
C ALA A 65 -13.53 -4.77 2.16
N LYS A 66 -12.31 -4.36 2.50
CA LYS A 66 -11.91 -2.94 2.67
C LYS A 66 -11.52 -2.25 1.36
N THR A 67 -11.48 -2.97 0.25
CA THR A 67 -11.06 -2.48 -1.06
C THR A 67 -12.23 -2.39 -2.01
N GLY A 68 -12.42 -1.23 -2.62
CA GLY A 68 -13.62 -0.90 -3.40
C GLY A 68 -13.67 -1.48 -4.79
N TRP A 69 -12.64 -2.22 -5.22
CA TRP A 69 -12.58 -2.92 -6.50
C TRP A 69 -12.12 -4.37 -6.29
N PRO A 70 -12.19 -5.23 -7.33
CA PRO A 70 -11.77 -6.63 -7.25
C PRO A 70 -10.24 -6.76 -7.07
N LEU A 71 -9.76 -6.60 -5.83
CA LEU A 71 -8.34 -6.62 -5.52
C LEU A 71 -7.70 -7.95 -5.88
N ARG A 72 -6.70 -7.88 -6.77
CA ARG A 72 -5.83 -9.01 -7.12
C ARG A 72 -4.85 -9.29 -6.00
N VAL A 73 -4.48 -10.57 -5.90
CA VAL A 73 -3.58 -11.12 -4.88
C VAL A 73 -2.37 -11.63 -5.63
N ALA A 74 -1.17 -11.17 -5.26
CA ALA A 74 0.05 -11.61 -5.90
C ALA A 74 0.24 -13.12 -5.72
N GLN A 75 0.91 -13.76 -6.69
CA GLN A 75 1.17 -15.20 -6.65
C GLN A 75 1.92 -15.63 -5.38
N GLN A 76 2.81 -14.77 -4.88
CA GLN A 76 3.51 -14.94 -3.62
C GLN A 76 3.22 -13.74 -2.73
N ILE A 77 2.62 -14.00 -1.57
CA ILE A 77 2.39 -13.00 -0.54
C ILE A 77 3.43 -13.15 0.56
N GLU A 78 4.05 -12.03 0.89
CA GLU A 78 4.89 -11.90 2.06
C GLU A 78 4.03 -11.86 3.34
N GLN A 79 4.35 -12.74 4.30
CA GLN A 79 3.81 -12.63 5.65
C GLN A 79 4.72 -11.69 6.44
N LEU A 80 4.20 -10.50 6.75
CA LEU A 80 4.97 -9.47 7.44
C LEU A 80 5.12 -9.85 8.91
N LEU A 81 6.31 -9.63 9.46
CA LEU A 81 6.58 -9.90 10.86
C LEU A 81 6.01 -8.80 11.74
N ALA A 82 5.60 -9.17 12.95
CA ALA A 82 5.34 -8.18 13.98
C ALA A 82 6.64 -7.42 14.29
N PRO A 83 6.57 -6.11 14.63
CA PRO A 83 7.75 -5.35 15.02
C PRO A 83 8.48 -6.01 16.19
N THR A 84 9.80 -6.02 16.12
CA THR A 84 10.66 -6.55 17.17
C THR A 84 10.63 -5.67 18.41
N ALA A 85 11.04 -6.22 19.56
CA ALA A 85 11.15 -5.45 20.80
C ALA A 85 12.09 -4.24 20.66
N HIS A 86 13.16 -4.38 19.86
CA HIS A 86 14.10 -3.29 19.61
C HIS A 86 13.46 -2.16 18.79
N GLU A 87 12.75 -2.49 17.71
CA GLU A 87 12.03 -1.51 16.89
C GLU A 87 10.94 -0.81 17.70
N LEU A 88 10.20 -1.55 18.53
CA LEU A 88 9.18 -0.97 19.41
C LEU A 88 9.78 0.01 20.42
N HIS A 89 10.94 -0.30 20.99
CA HIS A 89 11.65 0.61 21.90
C HIS A 89 12.09 1.89 21.16
N LEU A 90 12.73 1.74 19.99
CA LEU A 90 13.14 2.89 19.18
C LEU A 90 11.95 3.79 18.83
N LEU A 91 10.84 3.21 18.38
CA LEU A 91 9.66 3.95 17.99
C LEU A 91 9.01 4.68 19.18
N ARG A 92 8.85 4.01 20.33
CA ARG A 92 8.06 4.51 21.47
C ARG A 92 8.84 5.40 22.43
N ASP A 93 10.13 5.15 22.59
CA ASP A 93 10.92 5.77 23.67
C ASP A 93 12.03 6.69 23.13
N VAL A 94 12.45 6.52 21.86
CA VAL A 94 13.55 7.29 21.26
C VAL A 94 13.07 8.26 20.18
N LEU A 95 12.28 7.78 19.22
CA LEU A 95 11.87 8.55 18.04
C LEU A 95 10.59 9.36 18.28
N ASP A 96 9.60 8.79 18.96
CA ASP A 96 8.34 9.48 19.30
C ASP A 96 7.99 9.38 20.81
N PRO A 97 8.90 9.82 21.71
CA PRO A 97 8.67 9.73 23.16
C PRO A 97 7.47 10.56 23.62
N SER A 98 7.13 11.63 22.90
CA SER A 98 5.97 12.48 23.20
C SER A 98 4.66 12.00 22.54
N ARG A 99 4.67 10.85 21.84
CA ARG A 99 3.47 10.22 21.23
C ARG A 99 2.72 11.16 20.28
N LEU A 100 3.44 11.91 19.47
CA LEU A 100 2.85 12.81 18.48
C LEU A 100 2.22 12.03 17.32
N PHE A 101 2.81 10.89 16.95
CA PHE A 101 2.37 10.05 15.82
C PHE A 101 1.83 8.70 16.29
N LEU A 102 2.50 8.05 17.25
CA LEU A 102 2.09 6.78 17.84
C LEU A 102 1.02 7.02 18.91
N LYS A 103 -0.24 7.17 18.48
CA LYS A 103 -1.40 7.35 19.37
C LYS A 103 -1.85 6.05 20.02
#